data_AF-A0A7W0RSE0-F1
#
_entry.id   AF-A0A7W0RSE0-F1
#
_cell.length_a   1.000
_cell.length_b   1.000
_cell.length_c   1.000
_cell.angle_alpha   90.00
_cell.angle_beta   90.00
_cell.angle_gamma   90.00
#
_symmetry.space_group_name_H-M   'P 1'
#
loop_
_entity.id
_entity.type
_entity.pdbx_description
1 polymer ?
#
loop_
_entity_poly.entity_id
_entity_poly.type
_entity_poly.pdbx_seq_one_letter_code
_entity_poly.pdbx_strand_id
1 'polypeptide(L)'
;MAAKDLKFREEARRAMLQGVNTLANAVRVTLGPRGRNVVLGKKYGSPVITKDGVTVAKEIELSDRYENLGAQMVKEVATKTNDTAGDGTTTATVLAQAIFREGVKNVMAGANPMALQRGIQLGVEAAVADIERQSKKVKSKADLSNVASVSANNDREIGDLISEAMERVGSDGVVTVEESKTMLTELDIVEGMQFDRGYLSPYFVTDAERMEVALENPYI
;
A
#
# COMPACT_ATOMS: atom_id res chain seq x y z
N MET A 1 -9.80 2.46 35.09
CA MET A 1 -9.90 2.64 33.63
C MET A 1 -9.91 4.13 33.34
N ALA A 2 -9.24 4.59 32.27
CA ALA A 2 -9.29 5.99 31.87
C ALA A 2 -10.70 6.36 31.37
N ALA A 3 -11.15 7.58 31.66
CA ALA A 3 -12.42 8.12 31.17
C ALA A 3 -12.45 8.15 29.62
N LYS A 4 -13.63 7.93 29.05
CA LYS A 4 -13.85 7.91 27.59
C LYS A 4 -14.49 9.22 27.15
N ASP A 5 -13.98 9.78 26.05
CA ASP A 5 -14.59 10.91 25.35
C ASP A 5 -15.52 10.38 24.26
N LEU A 6 -16.69 11.00 24.08
CA LEU A 6 -17.76 10.53 23.20
C LEU A 6 -18.26 11.67 22.30
N LYS A 7 -18.12 11.48 20.99
CA LYS A 7 -18.75 12.32 19.95
C LYS A 7 -19.80 11.52 19.20
N PHE A 8 -20.85 12.21 18.76
CA PHE A 8 -21.99 11.57 18.10
C PHE A 8 -22.35 12.23 16.78
N ARG A 9 -23.03 11.45 15.92
CA ARG A 9 -23.69 11.92 14.70
C ARG A 9 -22.74 12.72 13.77
N GLU A 10 -23.10 13.95 13.46
CA GLU A 10 -22.41 14.82 12.50
C GLU A 10 -21.03 15.22 13.00
N GLU A 11 -20.89 15.55 14.28
CA GLU A 11 -19.62 15.99 14.85
C GLU A 11 -18.55 14.89 14.75
N ALA A 12 -18.91 13.65 15.08
CA ALA A 12 -18.03 12.49 14.92
C ALA A 12 -17.64 12.26 13.46
N ARG A 13 -18.62 12.30 12.54
CA ARG A 13 -18.38 12.09 11.10
C ARG A 13 -17.49 13.17 10.50
N ARG A 14 -17.70 14.43 10.90
CA ARG A 14 -16.91 15.57 10.42
C ARG A 14 -15.46 15.48 10.88
N ALA A 15 -15.22 15.15 12.14
CA ALA A 15 -13.87 14.95 12.67
C ALA A 15 -13.16 13.77 11.96
N MET A 16 -13.84 12.63 11.80
CA MET A 16 -13.27 11.51 11.04
C MET A 16 -12.96 11.89 9.59
N LEU A 17 -13.86 12.63 8.92
CA LEU A 17 -13.65 13.08 7.54
C LEU A 17 -12.45 14.01 7.41
N GLN A 18 -12.18 14.88 8.40
CA GLN A 18 -10.97 15.68 8.44
C GLN A 18 -9.72 14.78 8.46
N GLY A 19 -9.70 13.78 9.32
CA GLY A 19 -8.61 12.80 9.38
C GLY A 19 -8.37 12.04 8.08
N VAL A 20 -9.45 11.50 7.49
CA VAL A 20 -9.43 10.84 6.17
C VAL A 20 -8.85 11.76 5.11
N ASN A 21 -9.28 13.03 5.09
CA ASN A 21 -8.79 14.01 4.12
C ASN A 21 -7.32 14.34 4.32
N THR A 22 -6.87 14.52 5.56
CA THR A 22 -5.46 14.81 5.86
C THR A 22 -4.56 13.71 5.33
N LEU A 23 -4.87 12.46 5.65
CA LEU A 23 -4.09 11.32 5.16
C LEU A 23 -4.15 11.20 3.64
N ALA A 24 -5.35 11.20 3.05
CA ALA A 24 -5.49 11.01 1.62
C ALA A 24 -4.88 12.16 0.80
N ASN A 25 -4.93 13.41 1.29
CA ASN A 25 -4.30 14.54 0.61
C ASN A 25 -2.77 14.48 0.63
N ALA A 26 -2.18 13.92 1.70
CA ALA A 26 -0.74 13.69 1.77
C ALA A 26 -0.29 12.52 0.88
N VAL A 27 -1.10 11.46 0.79
CA VAL A 27 -0.76 10.28 -0.03
C VAL A 27 -1.02 10.53 -1.52
N ARG A 28 -2.12 11.19 -1.90
CA ARG A 28 -2.50 11.33 -3.32
C ARG A 28 -1.49 12.08 -4.19
N VAL A 29 -0.61 12.89 -3.61
CA VAL A 29 0.39 13.64 -4.39
C VAL A 29 1.45 12.73 -5.00
N THR A 30 1.58 11.50 -4.50
CA THR A 30 2.52 10.50 -5.03
C THR A 30 1.93 9.68 -6.18
N LEU A 31 0.64 9.86 -6.50
CA LEU A 31 -0.04 9.03 -7.50
C LEU A 31 0.49 9.24 -8.93
N GLY A 32 0.85 8.12 -9.56
CA GLY A 32 1.14 8.04 -10.99
C GLY A 32 2.53 8.55 -11.40
N PRO A 33 2.83 8.57 -12.71
CA PRO A 33 4.17 8.86 -13.24
C PRO A 33 4.65 10.30 -12.96
N ARG A 34 3.70 11.21 -12.73
CA ARG A 34 3.97 12.60 -12.34
C ARG A 34 3.78 12.84 -10.84
N GLY A 35 3.77 11.76 -10.04
CA GLY A 35 3.77 11.80 -8.60
C GLY A 35 4.94 12.61 -8.07
N ARG A 36 4.65 13.45 -7.07
CA ARG A 36 5.63 14.30 -6.39
C ARG A 36 6.19 13.58 -5.18
N ASN A 37 7.41 13.95 -4.83
CA ASN A 37 8.04 13.45 -3.62
C ASN A 37 7.35 14.02 -2.38
N VAL A 38 7.20 13.18 -1.37
CA VAL A 38 6.83 13.57 -0.01
C VAL A 38 8.08 13.48 0.85
N VAL A 39 8.31 14.52 1.65
CA VAL A 39 9.45 14.61 2.57
C VAL A 39 8.96 14.29 3.97
N LEU A 40 9.53 13.25 4.57
CA LEU A 40 9.19 12.73 5.88
C LEU A 40 10.34 13.05 6.85
N GLY A 41 10.03 13.77 7.92
CA GLY A 41 11.01 14.14 8.93
C GLY A 41 11.34 12.95 9.84
N LYS A 42 12.62 12.63 10.00
CA LYS A 42 13.10 11.67 11.02
C LYS A 42 13.56 12.43 12.28
N LYS A 43 13.41 11.82 13.46
CA LYS A 43 13.89 12.39 14.73
C LYS A 43 15.41 12.54 14.77
N TYR A 44 16.12 11.70 14.02
CA TYR A 44 17.57 11.69 13.90
C TYR A 44 17.96 11.46 12.43
N GLY A 45 19.04 12.11 11.99
CA GLY A 45 19.56 11.97 10.63
C GLY A 45 18.81 12.80 9.59
N SER A 46 19.00 12.43 8.32
CA SER A 46 18.40 13.11 7.18
C SER A 46 16.92 12.73 6.98
N PRO A 47 16.09 13.63 6.41
CA PRO A 47 14.71 13.30 6.08
C PRO A 47 14.64 12.21 5.00
N VAL A 48 13.56 11.42 5.03
CA VAL A 48 13.25 10.45 3.98
C VAL A 48 12.46 11.13 2.88
N ILE A 49 12.89 10.96 1.64
CA ILE A 49 12.20 11.45 0.46
C ILE A 49 11.62 10.23 -0.24
N THR A 50 10.29 10.15 -0.34
CA THR A 50 9.63 8.97 -0.92
C THR A 50 8.49 9.36 -1.86
N LYS A 51 8.22 8.46 -2.82
CA LYS A 51 7.00 8.43 -3.64
C LYS A 51 6.09 7.25 -3.28
N ASP A 52 6.47 6.44 -2.30
CA ASP A 52 5.64 5.33 -1.86
C ASP A 52 4.50 5.83 -0.96
N GLY A 53 3.26 5.61 -1.41
CA GLY A 53 2.06 5.98 -0.67
C GLY A 53 1.89 5.22 0.65
N VAL A 54 2.39 3.98 0.77
CA VAL A 54 2.31 3.20 2.02
C VAL A 54 3.21 3.80 3.07
N THR A 55 4.46 4.09 2.72
CA THR A 55 5.41 4.75 3.60
C THR A 55 4.86 6.10 4.10
N VAL A 56 4.28 6.90 3.20
CA VAL A 56 3.63 8.17 3.58
C VAL A 56 2.45 7.93 4.53
N ALA A 57 1.58 6.96 4.25
CA ALA A 57 0.42 6.66 5.09
C ALA A 57 0.83 6.14 6.49
N LYS A 58 1.92 5.38 6.59
CA LYS A 58 2.46 4.84 7.85
C LYS A 58 2.91 5.93 8.83
N GLU A 59 3.49 7.01 8.30
CA GLU A 59 4.00 8.14 9.09
C GLU A 59 2.91 9.13 9.55
N ILE A 60 1.67 8.99 9.09
CA ILE A 60 0.60 9.92 9.42
C ILE A 60 -0.09 9.50 10.73
N GLU A 61 0.15 10.32 11.76
CA GLU A 61 -0.55 10.26 13.04
C GLU A 61 -1.02 11.67 13.42
N LEU A 62 -2.31 11.79 13.77
CA LEU A 62 -2.93 13.08 14.07
C LEU A 62 -3.11 13.25 15.57
N SER A 63 -2.97 14.49 16.06
CA SER A 63 -3.08 14.81 17.48
C SER A 63 -4.52 14.72 18.00
N ASP A 64 -5.51 15.12 17.19
CA ASP A 64 -6.92 14.92 17.55
C ASP A 64 -7.28 13.44 17.41
N ARG A 65 -7.88 12.87 18.45
CA ARG A 65 -8.19 11.42 18.50
C ARG A 65 -9.21 10.99 17.45
N TYR A 66 -10.20 11.82 17.14
CA TYR A 66 -11.26 11.49 16.18
C TYR A 66 -10.78 11.65 14.74
N GLU A 67 -9.99 12.68 14.48
CA GLU A 67 -9.28 12.81 13.20
C GLU A 67 -8.32 11.62 13.01
N ASN A 68 -7.53 11.28 14.04
CA ASN A 68 -6.61 10.16 13.95
C ASN A 68 -7.33 8.84 13.68
N LEU A 69 -8.48 8.58 14.31
CA LEU A 69 -9.32 7.41 13.99
C LEU A 69 -9.68 7.37 12.50
N GLY A 70 -10.07 8.50 11.91
CA GLY A 70 -10.33 8.61 10.48
C GLY A 70 -9.11 8.27 9.63
N ALA A 71 -7.95 8.80 9.98
CA ALA A 71 -6.69 8.51 9.30
C ALA A 71 -6.30 7.03 9.43
N GLN A 72 -6.34 6.46 10.64
CA GLN A 72 -5.98 5.07 10.88
C GLN A 72 -6.87 4.08 10.10
N MET A 73 -8.16 4.35 9.94
CA MET A 73 -9.05 3.51 9.12
C MET A 73 -8.62 3.49 7.64
N VAL A 74 -8.21 4.62 7.07
CA VAL A 74 -7.74 4.67 5.67
C VAL A 74 -6.36 4.08 5.53
N LYS A 75 -5.50 4.27 6.54
CA LYS A 75 -4.20 3.61 6.61
C LYS A 75 -4.34 2.09 6.55
N GLU A 76 -5.30 1.53 7.28
CA GLU A 76 -5.59 0.09 7.25
C GLU A 76 -6.05 -0.39 5.86
N VAL A 77 -6.85 0.41 5.14
CA VAL A 77 -7.21 0.12 3.74
C VAL A 77 -5.97 0.04 2.87
N ALA A 78 -5.08 1.03 2.96
CA ALA A 78 -3.83 1.04 2.19
C ALA A 78 -2.93 -0.16 2.53
N THR A 79 -2.76 -0.48 3.81
CA THR A 79 -1.94 -1.63 4.25
C THR A 79 -2.50 -2.94 3.73
N LYS A 80 -3.81 -3.20 3.86
CA LYS A 80 -4.43 -4.43 3.36
C LYS A 80 -4.30 -4.60 1.85
N THR A 81 -4.41 -3.50 1.10
CA THR A 81 -4.17 -3.51 -0.35
C THR A 81 -2.71 -3.88 -0.65
N ASN A 82 -1.74 -3.31 0.08
CA ASN A 82 -0.33 -3.68 -0.06
C ASN A 82 -0.09 -5.16 0.23
N ASP A 83 -0.64 -5.68 1.33
CA ASP A 83 -0.42 -7.07 1.76
C ASP A 83 -0.99 -8.08 0.77
N THR A 84 -2.08 -7.73 0.08
CA THR A 84 -2.76 -8.63 -0.85
C THR A 84 -2.23 -8.50 -2.29
N ALA A 85 -1.91 -7.28 -2.72
CA ALA A 85 -1.63 -6.98 -4.13
C ALA A 85 -0.22 -6.43 -4.39
N GLY A 86 0.51 -5.98 -3.37
CA GLY A 86 1.85 -5.38 -3.49
C GLY A 86 1.90 -3.98 -4.12
N ASP A 87 0.80 -3.48 -4.68
CA ASP A 87 0.67 -2.16 -5.31
C ASP A 87 -0.78 -1.64 -5.17
N GLY A 88 -1.05 -0.40 -5.58
CA GLY A 88 -2.39 0.19 -5.63
C GLY A 88 -2.82 0.88 -4.34
N THR A 89 -1.91 1.03 -3.38
CA THR A 89 -2.16 1.60 -2.05
C THR A 89 -2.62 3.06 -2.10
N THR A 90 -1.98 3.85 -2.97
CA THR A 90 -2.36 5.24 -3.25
C THR A 90 -3.74 5.30 -3.90
N THR A 91 -4.02 4.40 -4.84
CA THR A 91 -5.33 4.30 -5.51
C THR A 91 -6.43 3.93 -4.51
N ALA A 92 -6.20 2.94 -3.66
CA ALA A 92 -7.15 2.53 -2.62
C ALA A 92 -7.44 3.68 -1.65
N THR A 93 -6.42 4.44 -1.27
CA THR A 93 -6.54 5.62 -0.40
C THR A 93 -7.42 6.71 -1.04
N VAL A 94 -7.19 7.02 -2.31
CA VAL A 94 -7.97 8.03 -3.05
C VAL A 94 -9.42 7.59 -3.25
N LEU A 95 -9.65 6.32 -3.57
CA LEU A 95 -11.01 5.76 -3.67
C LEU A 95 -11.74 5.78 -2.33
N ALA A 96 -11.08 5.38 -1.24
CA ALA A 96 -11.63 5.42 0.10
C ALA A 96 -12.04 6.84 0.50
N GLN A 97 -11.19 7.83 0.23
CA GLN A 97 -11.51 9.24 0.46
C GLN A 97 -12.77 9.67 -0.31
N ALA A 98 -12.84 9.35 -1.60
CA ALA A 98 -13.97 9.75 -2.45
C ALA A 98 -15.28 9.11 -1.99
N ILE A 99 -15.29 7.80 -1.75
CA ILE A 99 -16.48 7.05 -1.29
C ILE A 99 -16.93 7.56 0.07
N PHE A 100 -16.01 7.74 1.02
CA PHE A 100 -16.34 8.18 2.36
C PHE A 100 -16.90 9.61 2.38
N ARG A 101 -16.27 10.53 1.62
CA ARG A 101 -16.72 11.92 1.52
C ARG A 101 -18.14 12.04 0.95
N GLU A 102 -18.41 11.38 -0.17
CA GLU A 102 -19.74 11.41 -0.78
C GLU A 102 -20.77 10.64 0.08
N GLY A 103 -20.35 9.58 0.77
CA GLY A 103 -21.17 8.86 1.74
C GLY A 103 -21.62 9.76 2.90
N VAL A 104 -20.69 10.46 3.54
CA VAL A 104 -21.00 11.41 4.63
C VAL A 104 -21.96 12.50 4.14
N LYS A 105 -21.73 13.06 2.95
CA LYS A 105 -22.61 14.07 2.35
C LYS A 105 -24.05 13.58 2.17
N ASN A 106 -24.24 12.38 1.63
CA ASN A 106 -25.58 11.80 1.44
C ASN A 106 -26.26 11.46 2.77
N VAL A 107 -25.50 10.95 3.75
CA VAL A 107 -26.04 10.69 5.10
C VAL A 107 -26.49 11.99 5.77
N MET A 108 -25.74 13.09 5.61
CA MET A 108 -26.15 14.41 6.11
C MET A 108 -27.41 14.94 5.41
N ALA A 109 -27.62 14.59 4.14
CA ALA A 109 -28.85 14.89 3.40
C ALA A 109 -30.05 14.01 3.81
N GLY A 110 -29.90 13.12 4.79
CA GLY A 110 -30.97 12.28 5.33
C GLY A 110 -31.07 10.88 4.71
N ALA A 111 -30.13 10.49 3.83
CA ALA A 111 -30.11 9.14 3.29
C ALA A 111 -29.78 8.09 4.37
N ASN A 112 -30.37 6.90 4.23
CA ASN A 112 -30.12 5.79 5.14
C ASN A 112 -28.69 5.22 4.91
N PRO A 113 -27.78 5.27 5.92
CA PRO A 113 -26.40 4.80 5.76
C PRO A 113 -26.30 3.32 5.35
N MET A 114 -27.19 2.46 5.86
CA MET A 114 -27.20 1.04 5.55
C MET A 114 -27.63 0.78 4.10
N ALA A 115 -28.56 1.58 3.58
CA ALA A 115 -28.97 1.49 2.18
C ALA A 115 -27.85 1.97 1.24
N LEU A 116 -27.16 3.06 1.60
CA LEU A 116 -25.98 3.54 0.86
C LEU A 116 -24.88 2.50 0.82
N GLN A 117 -24.54 1.89 1.96
CA GLN A 117 -23.52 0.85 2.03
C GLN A 117 -23.86 -0.33 1.11
N ARG A 118 -25.11 -0.81 1.12
CA ARG A 118 -25.55 -1.89 0.20
C ARG A 118 -25.43 -1.47 -1.26
N GLY A 119 -25.82 -0.25 -1.60
CA GLY A 119 -25.69 0.27 -2.96
C GLY A 119 -24.23 0.35 -3.43
N ILE A 120 -23.33 0.81 -2.55
CA ILE A 120 -21.89 0.83 -2.82
C ILE A 120 -21.37 -0.59 -3.06
N GLN A 121 -21.75 -1.54 -2.21
CA GLN A 121 -21.32 -2.94 -2.34
C GLN A 121 -21.74 -3.57 -3.68
N LEU A 122 -23.00 -3.38 -4.08
CA LEU A 122 -23.48 -3.84 -5.39
C LEU A 122 -22.73 -3.18 -6.55
N GLY A 123 -22.42 -1.88 -6.43
CA GLY A 123 -21.61 -1.16 -7.41
C GLY A 123 -20.19 -1.70 -7.53
N VAL A 124 -19.56 -2.02 -6.39
CA VAL A 124 -18.23 -2.64 -6.34
C VAL A 124 -18.25 -4.01 -6.99
N GLU A 125 -19.23 -4.86 -6.68
CA GLU A 125 -19.36 -6.19 -7.28
C GLU A 125 -19.48 -6.12 -8.82
N ALA A 126 -20.33 -5.22 -9.33
CA ALA A 126 -20.48 -5.02 -10.76
C ALA A 126 -19.18 -4.49 -11.42
N ALA A 127 -18.49 -3.56 -10.76
CA ALA A 127 -17.23 -3.01 -11.26
C ALA A 127 -16.11 -4.07 -11.29
N VAL A 128 -15.98 -4.88 -10.24
CA VAL A 128 -14.99 -5.98 -10.18
C VAL A 128 -15.25 -6.99 -11.29
N ALA A 129 -16.50 -7.42 -11.47
CA ALA A 129 -16.86 -8.37 -12.53
C ALA A 129 -16.52 -7.83 -13.94
N ASP A 130 -16.74 -6.53 -14.17
CA ASP A 130 -16.39 -5.91 -15.44
C ASP A 130 -14.88 -5.78 -15.65
N ILE A 131 -14.11 -5.45 -14.60
CA ILE A 131 -12.64 -5.41 -14.64
C ILE A 131 -12.06 -6.80 -14.94
N GLU A 132 -12.58 -7.85 -14.30
CA GLU A 132 -12.16 -9.23 -14.57
C GLU A 132 -12.41 -9.61 -16.03
N ARG A 133 -13.55 -9.22 -16.60
CA ARG A 133 -13.88 -9.45 -18.01
C ARG A 133 -12.92 -8.73 -18.97
N GLN A 134 -12.45 -7.55 -18.60
CA GLN A 134 -11.49 -6.76 -19.39
C GLN A 134 -10.03 -7.22 -19.20
N SER A 135 -9.76 -8.03 -18.18
CA SER A 135 -8.42 -8.48 -17.83
C SER A 135 -7.76 -9.28 -18.97
N LYS A 136 -6.49 -8.98 -19.22
CA LYS A 136 -5.66 -9.69 -20.19
C LYS A 136 -4.56 -10.43 -19.45
N LYS A 137 -4.48 -11.75 -19.65
CA LYS A 137 -3.40 -12.56 -19.08
C LYS A 137 -2.06 -12.11 -19.66
N VAL A 138 -1.09 -11.88 -18.79
CA VAL A 138 0.32 -11.68 -19.13
C VAL A 138 0.86 -13.01 -19.67
N LYS A 139 1.40 -13.00 -20.88
CA LYS A 139 1.88 -14.23 -21.55
C LYS A 139 3.31 -14.12 -22.05
N SER A 140 3.79 -12.91 -22.33
CA SER A 140 5.11 -12.69 -22.89
C SER A 140 6.03 -12.00 -21.88
N LYS A 141 7.33 -12.21 -22.04
CA LYS A 141 8.37 -11.45 -21.33
C LYS A 141 8.19 -9.94 -21.52
N ALA A 142 7.80 -9.51 -22.72
CA ALA A 142 7.53 -8.11 -23.02
C ALA A 142 6.34 -7.55 -22.21
N ASP A 143 5.27 -8.33 -22.07
CA ASP A 143 4.13 -7.94 -21.22
C ASP A 143 4.58 -7.79 -19.76
N LEU A 144 5.38 -8.74 -19.26
CA LEU A 144 5.88 -8.72 -17.89
C LEU A 144 6.81 -7.53 -17.63
N SER A 145 7.76 -7.26 -18.53
CA SER A 145 8.64 -6.09 -18.46
C SER A 145 7.84 -4.79 -18.45
N ASN A 146 6.79 -4.68 -19.28
CA ASN A 146 5.93 -3.49 -19.29
C ASN A 146 5.20 -3.30 -17.94
N VAL A 147 4.63 -4.37 -17.37
CA VAL A 147 3.95 -4.30 -16.08
C VAL A 147 4.92 -3.88 -14.97
N ALA A 148 6.06 -4.56 -14.88
CA ALA A 148 7.09 -4.27 -13.89
C ALA A 148 7.65 -2.85 -14.03
N SER A 149 7.88 -2.39 -15.25
CA SER A 149 8.36 -1.02 -15.52
C SER A 149 7.36 0.03 -15.03
N VAL A 150 6.06 -0.17 -15.28
CA VAL A 150 5.02 0.78 -14.84
C VAL A 150 4.97 0.88 -13.32
N SER A 151 5.02 -0.26 -12.62
CA SER A 151 5.07 -0.29 -11.15
C SER A 151 6.38 0.30 -10.60
N ALA A 152 7.49 0.16 -11.31
CA ALA A 152 8.77 0.80 -11.00
C ALA A 152 8.86 2.27 -11.46
N ASN A 153 7.74 3.00 -11.52
CA ASN A 153 7.68 4.41 -11.94
C ASN A 153 8.21 4.69 -13.37
N ASN A 154 8.01 3.76 -14.30
CA ASN A 154 8.52 3.76 -15.68
C ASN A 154 10.03 3.55 -15.80
N ASP A 155 10.63 2.86 -14.84
CA ASP A 155 12.00 2.38 -14.96
C ASP A 155 12.04 1.09 -15.78
N ARG A 156 12.58 1.20 -17.01
CA ARG A 156 12.64 0.08 -17.94
C ARG A 156 13.76 -0.89 -17.63
N GLU A 157 14.85 -0.42 -17.02
CA GLU A 157 15.97 -1.28 -16.62
C GLU A 157 15.52 -2.26 -15.54
N ILE A 158 14.80 -1.76 -14.54
CA ILE A 158 14.19 -2.58 -13.48
C ILE A 158 13.15 -3.55 -14.05
N GLY A 159 12.29 -3.08 -14.97
CA GLY A 159 11.29 -3.94 -15.59
C GLY A 159 11.88 -5.09 -16.40
N ASP A 160 12.94 -4.81 -17.17
CA ASP A 160 13.65 -5.81 -17.95
C ASP A 160 14.36 -6.84 -17.04
N LEU A 161 15.03 -6.39 -15.97
CA LEU A 161 15.65 -7.26 -14.96
C LEU A 161 14.65 -8.20 -14.29
N ILE A 162 13.49 -7.69 -13.84
CA ILE A 162 12.43 -8.52 -13.23
C ILE A 162 11.92 -9.55 -14.25
N SER A 163 11.73 -9.14 -15.50
CA SER A 163 11.26 -10.04 -16.54
C SER A 163 12.27 -11.17 -16.84
N GLU A 164 13.56 -10.87 -16.79
CA GLU A 164 14.62 -11.85 -16.97
C GLU A 164 14.73 -12.79 -15.76
N ALA A 165 14.64 -12.27 -14.54
CA ALA A 165 14.59 -13.08 -13.33
C ALA A 165 13.46 -14.12 -13.41
N MET A 166 12.25 -13.66 -13.69
CA MET A 166 11.05 -14.50 -13.78
C MET A 166 11.10 -15.52 -14.92
N GLU A 167 11.75 -15.20 -16.05
CA GLU A 167 11.96 -16.16 -17.14
C GLU A 167 12.90 -17.29 -16.73
N ARG A 168 13.92 -16.99 -15.91
CA ARG A 168 14.91 -17.99 -15.47
C ARG A 168 14.41 -18.85 -14.30
N VAL A 169 13.71 -18.28 -13.32
CA VAL A 169 13.17 -19.04 -12.16
C VAL A 169 11.79 -19.66 -12.42
N GLY A 170 11.11 -19.22 -13.48
CA GLY A 170 9.72 -19.59 -13.78
C GLY A 170 8.70 -18.73 -13.03
N SER A 171 7.44 -18.75 -13.48
CA SER A 171 6.37 -17.89 -12.93
C SER A 171 6.06 -18.09 -11.44
N ASP A 172 6.37 -19.27 -10.90
CA ASP A 172 6.18 -19.62 -9.48
C ASP A 172 7.51 -19.64 -8.70
N GLY A 173 8.59 -19.15 -9.31
CA GLY A 173 9.92 -19.09 -8.71
C GLY A 173 10.04 -17.97 -7.67
N VAL A 174 10.97 -18.15 -6.72
CA VAL A 174 11.24 -17.18 -5.67
C VAL A 174 12.24 -16.14 -6.17
N VAL A 175 11.92 -14.86 -5.98
CA VAL A 175 12.81 -13.72 -6.30
C VAL A 175 13.05 -12.92 -5.02
N THR A 176 14.31 -12.69 -4.69
CA THR A 176 14.74 -11.87 -3.56
C THR A 176 15.46 -10.61 -4.07
N VAL A 177 15.45 -9.55 -3.27
CA VAL A 177 16.13 -8.28 -3.59
C VAL A 177 17.03 -7.90 -2.44
N GLU A 178 18.33 -7.84 -2.72
CA GLU A 178 19.40 -7.49 -1.77
C GLU A 178 20.10 -6.19 -2.18
N GLU A 179 20.67 -5.48 -1.20
CA GLU A 179 21.44 -4.27 -1.46
C GLU A 179 22.86 -4.63 -1.91
N SER A 180 23.24 -4.19 -3.12
CA SER A 180 24.60 -4.38 -3.62
C SER A 180 25.57 -3.38 -3.00
N LYS A 181 26.81 -3.82 -2.74
CA LYS A 181 27.92 -2.93 -2.36
C LYS A 181 28.52 -2.19 -3.57
N THR A 182 28.12 -2.54 -4.79
CA THR A 182 28.56 -1.93 -6.04
C THR A 182 27.49 -1.00 -6.61
N MET A 183 27.86 -0.19 -7.61
CA MET A 183 26.92 0.67 -8.33
C MET A 183 26.11 -0.10 -9.40
N LEU A 184 26.36 -1.39 -9.57
CA LEU A 184 25.75 -2.22 -10.60
C LEU A 184 24.58 -3.01 -10.00
N THR A 185 23.48 -3.06 -10.75
CA THR A 185 22.36 -3.96 -10.48
C THR A 185 22.64 -5.28 -11.19
N GLU A 186 22.75 -6.37 -10.44
CA GLU A 186 23.09 -7.69 -10.96
C GLU A 186 21.95 -8.68 -10.68
N LEU A 187 21.82 -9.68 -11.54
CA LEU A 187 20.85 -10.77 -11.38
C LEU A 187 21.63 -12.07 -11.20
N ASP A 188 21.60 -12.59 -9.97
CA ASP A 188 22.19 -13.87 -9.62
C ASP A 188 21.11 -14.94 -9.36
N ILE A 189 21.41 -16.17 -9.76
CA ILE A 189 20.57 -17.33 -9.48
C ILE A 189 21.33 -18.20 -8.50
N VAL A 190 20.71 -18.42 -7.35
CA VAL A 190 21.22 -19.29 -6.30
C VAL A 190 20.26 -20.45 -6.08
N GLU A 191 20.80 -21.63 -5.80
CA GLU A 191 20.00 -22.75 -5.34
C GLU A 191 19.60 -22.53 -3.88
N GLY A 192 18.30 -22.52 -3.60
CA GLY A 192 17.75 -22.28 -2.28
C GLY A 192 16.34 -22.86 -2.13
N MET A 193 15.75 -22.71 -0.94
CA MET A 193 14.36 -23.13 -0.70
C MET A 193 13.60 -22.12 0.16
N GLN A 194 12.30 -22.00 -0.10
CA GLN A 194 11.35 -21.27 0.72
C GLN A 194 10.24 -22.21 1.18
N PHE A 195 9.75 -22.03 2.41
CA PHE A 195 8.62 -22.77 2.96
C PHE A 195 7.70 -21.85 3.75
N ASP A 196 6.42 -22.19 3.84
CA ASP A 196 5.37 -21.36 4.46
C ASP A 196 5.40 -21.41 5.99
N ARG A 197 6.50 -20.97 6.61
CA ARG A 197 6.64 -20.77 8.06
C ARG A 197 7.40 -19.48 8.36
N GLY A 198 6.81 -18.64 9.19
CA GLY A 198 7.46 -17.44 9.73
C GLY A 198 8.14 -17.69 11.09
N TYR A 199 8.70 -16.62 11.65
CA TYR A 199 9.28 -16.61 12.98
C TYR A 199 8.23 -16.75 14.10
N LEU A 200 8.59 -17.44 15.19
CA LEU A 200 7.70 -17.65 16.35
C LEU A 200 7.43 -16.38 17.16
N SER A 201 8.36 -15.43 17.11
CA SER A 201 8.33 -14.23 17.92
C SER A 201 8.70 -13.02 17.06
N PRO A 202 7.93 -11.91 17.10
CA PRO A 202 8.30 -10.66 16.44
C PRO A 202 9.64 -10.08 16.91
N TYR A 203 10.12 -10.50 18.09
CA TYR A 203 11.42 -10.07 18.61
C TYR A 203 12.62 -10.69 17.88
N PHE A 204 12.42 -11.63 16.95
CA PHE A 204 13.49 -12.14 16.09
C PHE A 204 13.81 -11.22 14.91
N VAL A 205 12.94 -10.25 14.60
CA VAL A 205 13.11 -9.30 13.49
C VAL A 205 14.43 -8.54 13.61
N THR A 206 15.23 -8.60 12.55
CA THR A 206 16.50 -7.85 12.43
C THR A 206 16.37 -6.63 11.53
N ASP A 207 15.45 -6.67 10.55
CA ASP A 207 15.05 -5.52 9.72
C ASP A 207 13.63 -5.06 10.11
N ALA A 208 13.55 -3.96 10.84
CA ALA A 208 12.27 -3.40 11.29
C ALA A 208 11.50 -2.64 10.19
N GLU A 209 12.13 -2.24 9.10
CA GLU A 209 11.45 -1.56 7.98
C GLU A 209 10.68 -2.58 7.14
N ARG A 210 11.32 -3.73 6.85
CA ARG A 210 10.72 -4.84 6.10
C ARG A 210 9.96 -5.85 6.97
N MET A 211 10.16 -5.82 8.30
CA MET A 211 9.63 -6.81 9.25
C MET A 211 10.16 -8.23 8.98
N GLU A 212 11.45 -8.32 8.65
CA GLU A 212 12.16 -9.54 8.22
C GLU A 212 13.28 -9.95 9.18
N VAL A 213 13.66 -11.24 9.12
CA VAL A 213 14.82 -11.79 9.82
C VAL A 213 15.88 -12.11 8.77
N ALA A 214 16.81 -11.18 8.57
CA ALA A 214 17.97 -11.37 7.71
C ALA A 214 19.17 -11.84 8.54
N LEU A 215 19.74 -13.01 8.18
CA LEU A 215 20.93 -13.59 8.81
C LEU A 215 21.94 -13.97 7.72
N GLU A 216 23.17 -13.47 7.82
CA GLU A 216 24.26 -13.85 6.92
C GLU A 216 25.00 -15.09 7.46
N ASN A 217 25.15 -16.13 6.63
CA ASN A 217 25.82 -17.39 6.96
C ASN A 217 25.38 -18.05 8.30
N PRO A 218 24.07 -18.26 8.53
CA PRO A 218 23.59 -18.87 9.76
C PRO A 218 23.87 -20.38 9.80
N TYR A 219 23.84 -20.96 11.00
CA TYR A 219 23.65 -22.40 11.17
C TYR A 219 22.19 -22.76 10.91
N ILE A 220 21.94 -23.85 10.16
CA ILE A 220 20.61 -24.39 9.83
C ILE A 220 20.36 -25.67 10.63
#